data_AF-A0A1Y3BBI6-F1
#
_entry.id   AF-A0A1Y3BBI6-F1
#
_cell.length_a   1.000
_cell.length_b   1.000
_cell.length_c   1.000
_cell.angle_alpha   90.00
_cell.angle_beta   90.00
_cell.angle_gamma   90.00
#
_symmetry.space_group_name_H-M   'P 1'
#
loop_
_entity.id
_entity.type
_entity.pdbx_description
1 polymer ?
#
loop_
_entity_poly.entity_id
_entity_poly.type
_entity_poly.pdbx_seq_one_letter_code
_entity_poly.pdbx_strand_id
1 'polypeptide(L)'
;MQFQCEYVRLRLKYLQAHKHFRQCCQMIQSSPCPISLISNGNQMAQSANCWSDDLLRNGRIVTSLQKCSHEFRRISDNYSSLYQSSFDADPNTLSYIQLCQHSCTLLAEVIENLFQKSHRIDSLFLRSNRAISPVNQIRTINTNDSTSASIIEQKEMENVCTLISNLVQKNELMSLTNVDQSQRTNGRQFLSLFSRQIEMLLRISARMLLVPLSFPRFFFQAIQSTNIKLELSSQPARNIQDTINIGQSVQFVLYVEGVVITNHSKLKLSSTKSTLMSMSDHRLTMQSMMRMIHKADKPLGGQNIRTNIFRKVNKILLTLNAVPINNANDLSHMTPMSQSTITMHSIVVPVNDYFHTQFLLSFPNINLYNISVETSIIDENEAQWKSGPIQTITAKVVEDYKAI
;
A
#
# COMPACT_ATOMS: atom_id res chain seq x y z
N MET A 1 10.74 8.72 13.04
CA MET A 1 9.44 8.04 13.25
C MET A 1 8.59 8.02 11.97
N GLN A 2 9.17 7.67 10.81
CA GLN A 2 8.42 7.72 9.54
C GLN A 2 7.49 6.51 9.40
N PHE A 3 8.01 5.31 9.66
CA PHE A 3 7.24 4.06 9.63
C PHE A 3 6.02 4.09 10.57
N GLN A 4 6.21 4.51 11.82
CA GLN A 4 5.14 4.50 12.84
C GLN A 4 3.97 5.40 12.43
N CYS A 5 4.28 6.62 11.96
CA CYS A 5 3.27 7.57 11.50
C CYS A 5 2.51 7.03 10.29
N GLU A 6 3.24 6.53 9.29
CA GLU A 6 2.62 6.00 8.06
C GLU A 6 1.77 4.76 8.34
N TYR A 7 2.26 3.82 9.16
CA TYR A 7 1.52 2.63 9.57
C TYR A 7 0.20 3.00 10.27
N VAL A 8 0.24 3.87 11.28
CA VAL A 8 -0.96 4.32 11.99
C VAL A 8 -1.91 5.07 11.06
N ARG A 9 -1.39 5.91 10.17
CA ARG A 9 -2.18 6.63 9.16
C ARG A 9 -2.93 5.65 8.24
N LEU A 10 -2.31 4.55 7.82
CA LEU A 10 -2.97 3.53 6.99
C LEU A 10 -4.01 2.74 7.75
N ARG A 11 -3.76 2.41 9.02
CA ARG A 11 -4.77 1.79 9.90
C ARG A 11 -5.99 2.67 10.08
N LEU A 12 -5.79 3.98 10.30
CA LEU A 12 -6.89 4.92 10.40
C LEU A 12 -7.69 5.00 9.10
N LYS A 13 -7.02 5.12 7.95
CA LYS A 13 -7.68 5.13 6.64
C LYS A 13 -8.49 3.85 6.39
N TYR A 14 -7.95 2.70 6.78
CA TYR A 14 -8.66 1.41 6.70
C TYR A 14 -9.96 1.41 7.51
N LEU A 15 -9.91 1.82 8.78
CA LEU A 15 -11.10 1.91 9.62
C LEU A 15 -12.12 2.93 9.09
N GLN A 16 -11.66 4.07 8.58
CA GLN A 16 -12.51 5.09 7.96
C GLN A 16 -13.20 4.55 6.70
N ALA A 17 -12.48 3.82 5.84
CA ALA A 17 -13.03 3.18 4.67
C ALA A 17 -14.10 2.14 5.05
N HIS A 18 -13.85 1.31 6.08
CA HIS A 18 -14.85 0.39 6.61
C HIS A 18 -16.09 1.10 7.16
N LYS A 19 -15.92 2.20 7.90
CA LYS A 19 -17.04 3.02 8.38
C LYS A 19 -17.88 3.53 7.22
N HIS A 20 -17.25 4.15 6.22
CA HIS A 20 -17.94 4.68 5.05
C HIS A 20 -18.67 3.57 4.28
N PHE A 21 -17.99 2.45 4.03
CA PHE A 21 -18.55 1.27 3.38
C PHE A 21 -19.80 0.73 4.10
N ARG A 22 -19.73 0.57 5.43
CA ARG A 22 -20.86 0.10 6.23
C ARG A 22 -22.02 1.11 6.22
N GLN A 23 -21.73 2.41 6.24
CA GLN A 23 -22.76 3.46 6.09
C GLN A 23 -23.44 3.36 4.72
N CYS A 24 -22.69 3.17 3.64
CA CYS A 24 -23.25 2.91 2.30
C CYS A 24 -24.16 1.69 2.27
N CYS A 25 -23.76 0.60 2.94
CA CYS A 25 -24.57 -0.61 3.06
C CYS A 25 -25.84 -0.38 3.90
N GLN A 26 -25.78 0.40 4.98
CA GLN A 26 -26.92 0.69 5.85
C GLN A 26 -27.95 1.63 5.17
N MET A 27 -27.51 2.57 4.33
CA MET A 27 -28.40 3.40 3.53
C MET A 27 -29.30 2.58 2.58
N ILE A 28 -28.93 1.34 2.26
CA ILE A 28 -29.75 0.38 1.49
C ILE A 28 -30.88 -0.19 2.35
N GLN A 29 -30.60 -0.41 3.64
CA GLN A 29 -31.54 -1.01 4.59
C GLN A 29 -32.50 0.03 5.21
N SER A 30 -32.03 1.27 5.42
CA SER A 30 -32.79 2.34 6.10
C SER A 30 -33.70 3.16 5.19
N SER A 31 -33.83 2.75 3.94
CA SER A 31 -34.70 3.37 2.96
C SER A 31 -35.93 2.50 2.73
N PRO A 32 -36.97 2.67 3.52
CA PRO A 32 -38.26 2.14 3.15
C PRO A 32 -38.68 2.81 1.84
N CYS A 33 -39.36 2.06 0.97
CA CYS A 33 -40.21 2.67 -0.06
C CYS A 33 -40.97 3.84 0.59
N PRO A 34 -41.16 5.00 -0.07
CA PRO A 34 -41.92 6.08 0.51
C PRO A 34 -43.26 5.55 1.06
N ILE A 35 -43.48 5.74 2.36
CA ILE A 35 -44.77 5.49 3.04
C ILE A 35 -45.74 6.59 2.60
N SER A 36 -45.97 6.72 1.30
CA SER A 36 -47.02 7.55 0.71
C SER A 36 -48.07 6.69 -0.01
N LEU A 37 -47.92 5.36 -0.02
CA LEU A 37 -48.84 4.42 -0.66
C LEU A 37 -49.72 3.61 0.30
N ILE A 38 -49.65 3.83 1.62
CA ILE A 38 -50.45 3.06 2.60
C ILE A 38 -51.63 3.85 3.16
N SER A 39 -51.71 5.18 2.99
CA SER A 39 -52.71 5.96 3.73
C SER A 39 -54.00 6.37 3.00
N ASN A 40 -54.19 6.10 1.70
CA ASN A 40 -55.47 6.42 1.06
C ASN A 40 -55.98 5.22 0.24
N GLY A 41 -56.93 4.50 0.82
CA GLY A 41 -57.56 3.30 0.28
C GLY A 41 -58.46 3.51 -0.94
N ASN A 42 -58.08 4.38 -1.89
CA ASN A 42 -58.73 4.49 -3.19
C ASN A 42 -57.80 5.24 -4.15
N GLN A 43 -57.07 4.49 -4.99
CA GLN A 43 -56.88 4.76 -6.42
C GLN A 43 -55.87 3.80 -7.05
N MET A 44 -56.35 3.03 -8.01
CA MET A 44 -55.53 2.37 -9.03
C MET A 44 -54.86 3.42 -9.91
N ALA A 45 -53.64 3.84 -9.60
CA ALA A 45 -52.73 4.46 -10.55
C ALA A 45 -51.29 4.38 -10.02
N GLN A 46 -50.34 4.08 -10.92
CA GLN A 46 -48.87 4.24 -10.78
C GLN A 46 -48.07 3.08 -10.17
N SER A 47 -48.18 1.89 -10.77
CA SER A 47 -47.24 0.77 -10.59
C SER A 47 -46.01 0.81 -11.53
N ALA A 48 -45.84 1.84 -12.38
CA ALA A 48 -44.74 1.93 -13.35
C ALA A 48 -43.57 2.85 -12.90
N ASN A 49 -43.82 3.87 -12.09
CA ASN A 49 -42.79 4.88 -11.73
C ASN A 49 -41.97 4.54 -10.48
N CYS A 50 -42.48 3.69 -9.59
CA CYS A 50 -41.74 3.21 -8.41
C CYS A 50 -40.49 2.38 -8.79
N TRP A 51 -40.59 1.65 -9.91
CA TRP A 51 -39.50 0.79 -10.40
C TRP A 51 -38.33 1.61 -10.95
N SER A 52 -38.62 2.77 -11.54
CA SER A 52 -37.61 3.69 -12.05
C SER A 52 -36.81 4.32 -10.91
N ASP A 53 -37.49 4.77 -9.86
CA ASP A 53 -36.85 5.41 -8.71
C ASP A 53 -36.01 4.42 -7.89
N ASP A 54 -36.48 3.19 -7.68
CA ASP A 54 -35.71 2.13 -7.03
C ASP A 54 -34.47 1.72 -7.84
N LEU A 55 -34.58 1.67 -9.17
CA LEU A 55 -33.45 1.37 -10.06
C LEU A 55 -32.41 2.50 -10.06
N LEU A 56 -32.86 3.77 -10.13
CA LEU A 56 -31.98 4.95 -10.07
C LEU A 56 -31.30 5.07 -8.70
N ARG A 57 -32.04 4.79 -7.63
CA ARG A 57 -31.54 4.79 -6.26
C ARG A 57 -30.52 3.68 -6.01
N ASN A 58 -30.81 2.46 -6.47
CA ASN A 58 -29.83 1.37 -6.47
C ASN A 58 -28.60 1.75 -7.30
N GLY A 59 -28.74 2.48 -8.41
CA GLY A 59 -27.61 3.03 -9.18
C GLY A 59 -26.71 3.98 -8.37
N ARG A 60 -27.28 4.92 -7.60
CA ARG A 60 -26.51 5.84 -6.74
C ARG A 60 -25.77 5.11 -5.61
N ILE A 61 -26.35 4.02 -5.11
CA ILE A 61 -25.73 3.23 -4.05
C ILE A 61 -24.63 2.34 -4.61
N VAL A 62 -24.86 1.69 -5.77
CA VAL A 62 -23.85 0.92 -6.50
C VAL A 62 -22.63 1.78 -6.79
N THR A 63 -22.82 3.01 -7.29
CA THR A 63 -21.71 3.95 -7.52
C THR A 63 -20.98 4.34 -6.23
N SER A 64 -21.69 4.46 -5.10
CA SER A 64 -21.07 4.72 -3.80
C SER A 64 -20.26 3.53 -3.28
N LEU A 65 -20.73 2.30 -3.48
CA LEU A 65 -20.00 1.08 -3.13
C LEU A 65 -18.79 0.86 -4.05
N GLN A 66 -18.90 1.18 -5.34
CA GLN A 66 -17.75 1.19 -6.25
C GLN A 66 -16.68 2.16 -5.77
N LYS A 67 -17.04 3.38 -5.34
CA LYS A 67 -16.09 4.32 -4.72
C LYS A 67 -15.41 3.72 -3.48
N CYS A 68 -16.16 3.03 -2.63
CA CYS A 68 -15.57 2.31 -1.48
C CYS A 68 -14.55 1.26 -1.92
N SER A 69 -14.81 0.50 -2.99
CA SER A 69 -13.85 -0.45 -3.55
C SER A 69 -12.54 0.23 -3.97
N HIS A 70 -12.65 1.36 -4.68
CA HIS A 70 -11.48 2.12 -5.13
C HIS A 70 -10.67 2.67 -3.96
N GLU A 71 -11.33 3.11 -2.88
CA GLU A 71 -10.63 3.52 -1.65
C GLU A 71 -9.87 2.35 -1.00
N PHE A 72 -10.44 1.14 -0.98
CA PHE A 72 -9.71 -0.05 -0.49
C PHE A 72 -8.51 -0.42 -1.38
N ARG A 73 -8.64 -0.33 -2.70
CA ARG A 73 -7.51 -0.49 -3.65
C ARG A 73 -6.40 0.53 -3.36
N ARG A 74 -6.77 1.80 -3.21
CA ARG A 74 -5.84 2.87 -2.86
C ARG A 74 -5.13 2.61 -1.54
N ILE A 75 -5.83 2.11 -0.52
CA ILE A 75 -5.21 1.74 0.77
C ILE A 75 -4.22 0.59 0.58
N SER A 76 -4.57 -0.43 -0.22
CA SER A 76 -3.66 -1.51 -0.59
C SER A 76 -2.37 -1.00 -1.26
N ASP A 77 -2.47 -0.10 -2.23
CA ASP A 77 -1.30 0.47 -2.91
C ASP A 77 -0.39 1.25 -1.94
N ASN A 78 -0.99 1.92 -0.96
CA ASN A 78 -0.22 2.58 0.09
C ASN A 78 0.46 1.58 1.03
N TYR A 79 -0.15 0.43 1.34
CA TYR A 79 0.54 -0.64 2.07
C TYR A 79 1.70 -1.23 1.26
N SER A 80 1.55 -1.37 -0.07
CA SER A 80 2.64 -1.76 -0.95
C SER A 80 3.79 -0.76 -0.92
N SER A 81 3.47 0.54 -0.91
CA SER A 81 4.47 1.61 -0.77
C SER A 81 5.16 1.60 0.59
N LEU A 82 4.40 1.34 1.67
CA LEU A 82 4.95 1.17 3.02
C LEU A 82 5.88 -0.06 3.08
N TYR A 83 5.50 -1.17 2.44
CA TYR A 83 6.33 -2.36 2.33
C TYR A 83 7.66 -2.02 1.64
N GLN A 84 7.61 -1.43 0.44
CA GLN A 84 8.80 -1.09 -0.36
C GLN A 84 9.71 -0.08 0.32
N SER A 85 9.18 0.81 1.16
CA SER A 85 9.98 1.78 1.92
C SER A 85 10.55 1.22 3.23
N SER A 86 10.15 0.02 3.64
CA SER A 86 10.53 -0.60 4.92
C SER A 86 11.68 -1.60 4.78
N PHE A 87 12.77 -1.22 4.12
CA PHE A 87 13.94 -2.10 3.89
C PHE A 87 14.53 -2.69 5.19
N ASP A 88 14.41 -2.03 6.33
CA ASP A 88 14.97 -2.50 7.61
C ASP A 88 13.98 -3.31 8.49
N ALA A 89 12.75 -3.53 8.02
CA ALA A 89 11.73 -4.27 8.78
C ALA A 89 12.04 -5.77 8.89
N ASP A 90 11.73 -6.41 10.02
CA ASP A 90 11.86 -7.87 10.11
C ASP A 90 10.85 -8.60 9.21
N PRO A 91 11.13 -9.87 8.85
CA PRO A 91 10.23 -10.66 8.01
C PRO A 91 8.79 -10.77 8.52
N ASN A 92 8.59 -10.86 9.84
CA ASN A 92 7.24 -10.94 10.43
C ASN A 92 6.47 -9.62 10.21
N THR A 93 7.12 -8.49 10.44
CA THR A 93 6.56 -7.16 10.13
C THR A 93 6.16 -7.07 8.65
N LEU A 94 7.04 -7.47 7.74
CA LEU A 94 6.79 -7.41 6.29
C LEU A 94 5.62 -8.31 5.87
N SER A 95 5.61 -9.56 6.35
CA SER A 95 4.50 -10.50 6.12
C SER A 95 3.18 -9.92 6.63
N TYR A 96 3.20 -9.24 7.78
CA TYR A 96 2.00 -8.62 8.31
C TYR A 96 1.51 -7.41 7.49
N ILE A 97 2.42 -6.58 6.96
CA ILE A 97 2.06 -5.50 6.03
C ILE A 97 1.41 -6.06 4.76
N GLN A 98 1.96 -7.14 4.20
CA GLN A 98 1.38 -7.84 3.05
C GLN A 98 0.00 -8.40 3.36
N LEU A 99 -0.21 -8.93 4.57
CA LEU A 99 -1.52 -9.42 4.99
C LEU A 99 -2.55 -8.29 5.09
N CYS A 100 -2.16 -7.12 5.58
CA CYS A 100 -3.02 -5.93 5.60
C CYS A 100 -3.34 -5.42 4.19
N GLN A 101 -2.36 -5.46 3.28
CA GLN A 101 -2.58 -5.15 1.86
C GLN A 101 -3.58 -6.14 1.22
N HIS A 102 -3.40 -7.43 1.50
CA HIS A 102 -4.27 -8.50 0.99
C HIS A 102 -5.71 -8.34 1.49
N SER A 103 -5.92 -8.01 2.77
CA SER A 103 -7.28 -7.81 3.31
C SER A 103 -8.02 -6.67 2.60
N CYS A 104 -7.32 -5.56 2.29
CA CYS A 104 -7.90 -4.45 1.54
C CYS A 104 -8.25 -4.86 0.10
N THR A 105 -7.35 -5.57 -0.56
CA THR A 105 -7.55 -6.07 -1.94
C THR A 105 -8.74 -7.03 -2.02
N LEU A 106 -8.83 -7.95 -1.06
CA LEU A 106 -9.88 -8.94 -0.99
C LEU A 106 -11.26 -8.28 -0.80
N LEU A 107 -11.37 -7.28 0.08
CA LEU A 107 -12.63 -6.56 0.27
C LEU A 107 -13.04 -5.77 -0.98
N ALA A 108 -12.09 -5.13 -1.66
CA ALA A 108 -12.34 -4.46 -2.94
C ALA A 108 -12.88 -5.44 -4.01
N GLU A 109 -12.22 -6.60 -4.15
CA GLU A 109 -12.62 -7.65 -5.09
C GLU A 109 -14.02 -8.20 -4.78
N VAL A 110 -14.33 -8.45 -3.50
CA VAL A 110 -15.68 -8.88 -3.09
C VAL A 110 -16.74 -7.85 -3.48
N ILE A 111 -16.45 -6.55 -3.30
CA ILE A 111 -17.38 -5.47 -3.68
C ILE A 111 -17.54 -5.43 -5.20
N GLU A 112 -16.45 -5.46 -5.97
CA GLU A 112 -16.47 -5.43 -7.44
C GLU A 112 -17.22 -6.63 -8.05
N ASN A 113 -17.00 -7.82 -7.53
CA ASN A 113 -17.63 -9.06 -8.00
C ASN A 113 -19.16 -9.06 -7.80
N LEU A 114 -19.69 -8.28 -6.85
CA LEU A 114 -21.14 -8.14 -6.67
C LEU A 114 -21.80 -7.24 -7.71
N PHE A 115 -21.04 -6.33 -8.35
CA PHE A 115 -21.58 -5.31 -9.25
C PHE A 115 -21.18 -5.47 -10.71
N GLN A 116 -20.36 -6.47 -11.05
CA GLN A 116 -20.14 -6.84 -12.45
C GLN A 116 -21.44 -7.41 -13.06
N LYS A 117 -21.87 -6.82 -14.18
CA LYS A 117 -23.11 -7.10 -14.92
C LYS A 117 -23.41 -8.60 -15.04
N SER A 118 -24.63 -8.99 -14.67
CA SER A 118 -25.48 -9.98 -15.37
C SER A 118 -24.77 -11.12 -16.11
N HIS A 119 -24.73 -12.33 -15.52
CA HIS A 119 -24.68 -13.64 -16.17
C HIS A 119 -24.00 -13.75 -17.56
N ARG A 120 -22.74 -13.30 -17.69
CA ARG A 120 -21.80 -13.87 -18.67
C ARG A 120 -20.42 -13.94 -18.03
N ILE A 121 -20.19 -15.03 -17.29
CA ILE A 121 -18.84 -15.47 -16.94
C ILE A 121 -18.25 -16.01 -18.25
N ASP A 122 -17.75 -15.12 -19.11
CA ASP A 122 -16.67 -15.51 -20.00
C ASP A 122 -15.38 -15.45 -19.17
N SER A 123 -14.84 -16.64 -19.00
CA SER A 123 -13.57 -17.01 -18.40
C SER A 123 -12.39 -16.11 -18.85
N LEU A 124 -12.21 -14.93 -18.25
CA LEU A 124 -11.15 -14.01 -18.68
C LEU A 124 -10.27 -13.42 -17.58
N PHE A 125 -10.20 -14.01 -16.38
CA PHE A 125 -9.13 -13.67 -15.42
C PHE A 125 -8.47 -14.85 -14.70
N LEU A 126 -8.63 -16.08 -15.22
CA LEU A 126 -7.85 -17.22 -14.74
C LEU A 126 -6.41 -17.30 -15.28
N ARG A 127 -5.91 -16.30 -16.05
CA ARG A 127 -4.61 -16.45 -16.75
C ARG A 127 -3.54 -15.39 -16.51
N SER A 128 -3.83 -14.22 -15.93
CA SER A 128 -2.79 -13.20 -15.75
C SER A 128 -2.61 -12.80 -14.29
N ASN A 129 -2.04 -13.72 -13.51
CA ASN A 129 -1.10 -13.50 -12.41
C ASN A 129 -1.11 -14.68 -11.42
N ARG A 130 -0.58 -15.81 -11.89
CA ARG A 130 0.12 -16.80 -11.05
C ARG A 130 1.50 -16.28 -10.56
N ALA A 131 1.67 -14.97 -10.50
CA ALA A 131 2.76 -14.28 -9.81
C ALA A 131 2.05 -13.13 -9.08
N ILE A 132 1.58 -13.30 -7.85
CA ILE A 132 2.38 -13.34 -6.63
C ILE A 132 1.49 -14.04 -5.58
N SER A 133 1.81 -15.29 -5.24
CA SER A 133 1.39 -15.89 -3.97
C SER A 133 2.62 -15.91 -3.07
N PRO A 134 2.77 -14.96 -2.13
CA PRO A 134 3.76 -15.08 -1.07
C PRO A 134 3.23 -15.96 0.07
N VAL A 135 1.94 -16.36 0.04
CA VAL A 135 1.27 -17.03 1.17
C VAL A 135 1.70 -18.50 1.32
N ASN A 136 2.16 -19.16 0.24
CA ASN A 136 2.57 -20.56 0.32
C ASN A 136 3.99 -20.79 0.89
N GLN A 137 4.77 -19.74 1.18
CA GLN A 137 6.10 -19.87 1.80
C GLN A 137 6.08 -19.82 3.34
N ILE A 138 4.91 -19.63 3.98
CA ILE A 138 4.82 -19.50 5.45
C ILE A 138 4.91 -20.84 6.18
N ARG A 139 4.93 -21.99 5.49
CA ARG A 139 4.73 -23.31 6.13
C ARG A 139 5.93 -24.00 6.76
N THR A 140 7.10 -23.36 6.87
CA THR A 140 8.25 -23.96 7.57
C THR A 140 9.05 -22.92 8.36
N ILE A 141 8.51 -22.45 9.48
CA ILE A 141 9.34 -21.92 10.56
C ILE A 141 8.90 -22.59 11.86
N ASN A 142 9.84 -23.32 12.44
CA ASN A 142 9.69 -24.12 13.66
C ASN A 142 9.00 -23.32 14.77
N THR A 143 7.94 -23.91 15.30
CA THR A 143 7.33 -23.54 16.57
C THR A 143 8.39 -23.64 17.66
N ASN A 144 8.84 -22.52 18.25
CA ASN A 144 9.38 -22.46 19.63
C ASN A 144 9.84 -21.08 20.15
N ASP A 145 9.46 -19.94 19.57
CA ASP A 145 9.83 -18.62 20.13
C ASP A 145 8.64 -17.75 20.54
N SER A 146 8.84 -16.99 21.61
CA SER A 146 7.88 -16.16 22.38
C SER A 146 7.30 -14.93 21.65
N THR A 147 7.12 -15.03 20.33
CA THR A 147 6.36 -14.13 19.44
C THR A 147 4.87 -14.52 19.35
N SER A 148 4.39 -15.34 20.30
CA SER A 148 3.07 -15.97 20.25
C SER A 148 1.92 -14.97 20.08
N ALA A 149 1.90 -13.83 20.78
CA ALA A 149 0.78 -12.88 20.70
C ALA A 149 0.65 -12.17 19.33
N SER A 150 1.73 -11.60 18.78
CA SER A 150 1.67 -10.95 17.46
C SER A 150 1.45 -11.97 16.34
N ILE A 151 1.95 -13.19 16.51
CA ILE A 151 1.69 -14.32 15.61
C ILE A 151 0.21 -14.74 15.69
N ILE A 152 -0.38 -14.77 16.89
CA ILE A 152 -1.81 -15.10 17.07
C ILE A 152 -2.67 -14.06 16.34
N GLU A 153 -2.44 -12.76 16.55
CA GLU A 153 -3.24 -11.70 15.92
C GLU A 153 -3.06 -11.67 14.38
N GLN A 154 -1.84 -11.92 13.89
CA GLN A 154 -1.56 -12.07 12.46
C GLN A 154 -2.28 -13.30 11.88
N LYS A 155 -2.26 -14.42 12.60
CA LYS A 155 -2.91 -15.67 12.19
C LYS A 155 -4.43 -15.54 12.16
N GLU A 156 -5.02 -14.77 13.07
CA GLU A 156 -6.45 -14.45 13.02
C GLU A 156 -6.81 -13.70 11.73
N MET A 157 -6.02 -12.68 11.33
CA MET A 157 -6.24 -11.99 10.05
C MET A 157 -6.10 -12.94 8.85
N GLU A 158 -5.12 -13.84 8.88
CA GLU A 158 -4.89 -14.84 7.83
C GLU A 158 -6.07 -15.82 7.73
N ASN A 159 -6.56 -16.32 8.87
CA ASN A 159 -7.74 -17.18 8.93
C ASN A 159 -8.98 -16.48 8.37
N VAL A 160 -9.17 -15.20 8.68
CA VAL A 160 -10.29 -14.41 8.15
C VAL A 160 -10.16 -14.21 6.63
N CYS A 161 -8.97 -13.84 6.14
CA CYS A 161 -8.76 -13.67 4.70
C CYS A 161 -8.96 -14.97 3.93
N THR A 162 -8.38 -16.08 4.39
CA THR A 162 -8.54 -17.40 3.76
C THR A 162 -9.99 -17.87 3.75
N LEU A 163 -10.73 -17.68 4.85
CA LEU A 163 -12.16 -17.96 4.90
C LEU A 163 -12.94 -17.15 3.86
N ILE A 164 -12.69 -15.84 3.76
CA ILE A 164 -13.37 -14.97 2.79
C ILE A 164 -13.00 -15.36 1.36
N SER A 165 -11.72 -15.61 1.07
CA SER A 165 -11.28 -16.09 -0.25
C SER A 165 -11.95 -17.41 -0.63
N ASN A 166 -12.09 -18.35 0.31
CA ASN A 166 -12.80 -19.61 0.08
C ASN A 166 -14.30 -19.38 -0.19
N LEU A 167 -14.95 -18.46 0.53
CA LEU A 167 -16.36 -18.10 0.30
C LEU A 167 -16.57 -17.47 -1.09
N VAL A 168 -15.62 -16.66 -1.55
CA VAL A 168 -15.63 -16.09 -2.92
C VAL A 168 -15.40 -17.18 -3.97
N GLN A 169 -14.36 -18.02 -3.79
CA GLN A 169 -13.97 -19.05 -4.77
C GLN A 169 -15.00 -20.16 -4.94
N LYS A 170 -15.66 -20.59 -3.87
CA LYS A 170 -16.67 -21.67 -3.95
C LYS A 170 -17.92 -21.26 -4.72
N ASN A 171 -18.01 -20.03 -5.23
CA ASN A 171 -19.21 -19.47 -5.85
C ASN A 171 -20.44 -19.62 -4.94
N GLU A 172 -20.26 -19.85 -3.63
CA GLU A 172 -21.36 -19.88 -2.67
C GLU A 172 -22.01 -18.49 -2.56
N LEU A 173 -21.24 -17.43 -2.85
CA LEU A 173 -21.72 -16.08 -3.12
C LEU A 173 -22.79 -16.02 -4.24
N MET A 174 -22.64 -16.85 -5.27
CA MET A 174 -23.52 -16.97 -6.46
C MET A 174 -24.54 -18.11 -6.34
N SER A 175 -24.33 -19.09 -5.45
CA SER A 175 -25.33 -20.12 -5.18
C SER A 175 -26.63 -19.56 -4.58
N LEU A 176 -26.57 -18.34 -4.06
CA LEU A 176 -27.73 -17.59 -3.58
C LEU A 176 -28.50 -16.88 -4.70
N THR A 177 -27.91 -16.75 -5.89
CA THR A 177 -28.55 -16.17 -7.09
C THR A 177 -29.09 -17.22 -8.05
N ASN A 178 -28.80 -18.51 -7.83
CA ASN A 178 -29.33 -19.64 -8.61
C ASN A 178 -30.64 -20.22 -8.03
N VAL A 179 -31.55 -19.35 -7.56
CA VAL A 179 -32.97 -19.76 -7.41
C VAL A 179 -33.68 -19.41 -8.70
N ASP A 180 -33.85 -20.43 -9.54
CA ASP A 180 -34.79 -20.54 -10.67
C ASP A 180 -34.85 -19.39 -11.69
N GLN A 181 -33.95 -19.42 -12.67
CA GLN A 181 -34.02 -18.61 -13.90
C GLN A 181 -35.20 -18.97 -14.84
N SER A 182 -36.15 -19.82 -14.45
CA SER A 182 -37.25 -20.23 -15.32
C SER A 182 -38.52 -19.37 -15.18
N GLN A 183 -38.59 -18.43 -14.24
CA GLN A 183 -39.74 -17.53 -14.12
C GLN A 183 -39.33 -16.07 -14.09
N ARG A 184 -40.06 -15.26 -14.87
CA ARG A 184 -39.98 -13.79 -14.92
C ARG A 184 -39.76 -13.23 -13.51
N THR A 185 -38.55 -12.75 -13.21
CA THR A 185 -38.18 -12.31 -11.87
C THR A 185 -39.00 -11.08 -11.51
N ASN A 186 -40.00 -11.24 -10.65
CA ASN A 186 -40.77 -10.13 -10.10
C ASN A 186 -39.82 -9.19 -9.34
N GLY A 187 -39.99 -7.86 -9.44
CA GLY A 187 -39.08 -6.87 -8.81
C GLY A 187 -38.83 -7.08 -7.31
N ARG A 188 -39.72 -7.79 -6.60
CA ARG A 188 -39.55 -8.21 -5.19
C ARG A 188 -38.42 -9.23 -4.99
N GLN A 189 -38.17 -10.14 -5.94
CA GLN A 189 -37.09 -11.13 -5.86
C GLN A 189 -35.72 -10.48 -6.06
N PHE A 190 -35.60 -9.52 -6.99
CA PHE A 190 -34.37 -8.76 -7.22
C PHE A 190 -33.93 -7.97 -5.96
N LEU A 191 -34.87 -7.31 -5.28
CA LEU A 191 -34.60 -6.59 -4.02
C LEU A 191 -34.18 -7.52 -2.88
N SER A 192 -34.77 -8.72 -2.80
CA SER A 192 -34.42 -9.73 -1.80
C SER A 192 -32.98 -10.26 -2.00
N LEU A 193 -32.59 -10.53 -3.25
CA LEU A 193 -31.22 -10.94 -3.61
C LEU A 193 -30.20 -9.83 -3.29
N PHE A 194 -30.51 -8.59 -3.65
CA PHE A 194 -29.67 -7.44 -3.36
C PHE A 194 -29.48 -7.24 -1.84
N SER A 195 -30.55 -7.35 -1.04
CA SER A 195 -30.49 -7.26 0.42
C SER A 195 -29.57 -8.33 1.03
N ARG A 196 -29.64 -9.57 0.54
CA ARG A 196 -28.80 -10.68 1.01
C ARG A 196 -27.30 -10.47 0.70
N GLN A 197 -27.00 -9.93 -0.48
CA GLN A 197 -25.63 -9.58 -0.87
C GLN A 197 -25.04 -8.50 0.04
N ILE A 198 -25.83 -7.48 0.39
CA ILE A 198 -25.42 -6.42 1.32
C ILE A 198 -25.23 -6.94 2.74
N GLU A 199 -26.09 -7.84 3.21
CA GLU A 199 -25.92 -8.46 4.53
C GLU A 199 -24.61 -9.25 4.61
N MET A 200 -24.29 -10.02 3.57
CA MET A 200 -23.03 -10.75 3.48
C MET A 200 -21.82 -9.81 3.47
N LEU A 201 -21.87 -8.72 2.71
CA LEU A 201 -20.85 -7.67 2.73
C LEU A 201 -20.63 -7.09 4.14
N LEU A 202 -21.71 -6.82 4.87
CA LEU A 202 -21.65 -6.34 6.24
C LEU A 202 -21.04 -7.37 7.19
N ARG A 203 -21.33 -8.66 6.99
CA ARG A 203 -20.73 -9.77 7.76
C ARG A 203 -19.23 -9.90 7.48
N ILE A 204 -18.81 -9.84 6.21
CA ILE A 204 -17.39 -9.86 5.81
C ILE A 204 -16.64 -8.69 6.45
N SER A 205 -17.17 -7.47 6.31
CA SER A 205 -16.59 -6.27 6.91
C SER A 205 -16.52 -6.37 8.45
N ALA A 206 -17.52 -6.97 9.10
CA ALA A 206 -17.48 -7.20 10.55
C ALA A 206 -16.39 -8.19 10.95
N ARG A 207 -16.26 -9.32 10.23
CA ARG A 207 -15.20 -10.31 10.50
C ARG A 207 -13.80 -9.73 10.38
N MET A 208 -13.56 -8.86 9.38
CA MET A 208 -12.29 -8.16 9.23
C MET A 208 -12.02 -7.15 10.36
N LEU A 209 -13.04 -6.45 10.85
CA LEU A 209 -12.91 -5.46 11.93
C LEU A 209 -12.78 -6.08 13.33
N LEU A 210 -13.20 -7.33 13.52
CA LEU A 210 -13.07 -8.06 14.79
C LEU A 210 -11.63 -8.53 15.05
N VAL A 211 -10.78 -8.53 14.02
CA VAL A 211 -9.36 -8.86 14.17
C VAL A 211 -8.68 -7.73 14.96
N PRO A 212 -7.98 -8.03 16.06
CA PRO A 212 -7.29 -7.01 16.85
C PRO A 212 -6.21 -6.30 16.04
N LEU A 213 -6.08 -4.99 16.26
CA LEU A 213 -5.07 -4.17 15.61
C LEU A 213 -3.70 -4.37 16.27
N SER A 214 -2.92 -5.30 15.73
CA SER A 214 -1.58 -5.57 16.24
C SER A 214 -0.55 -4.53 15.78
N PHE A 215 0.47 -4.31 16.62
CA PHE A 215 1.64 -3.52 16.29
C PHE A 215 2.84 -4.46 16.08
N PRO A 216 3.45 -4.46 14.88
CA PRO A 216 4.57 -5.34 14.60
C PRO A 216 5.84 -4.89 15.33
N ARG A 217 6.82 -5.79 15.49
CA ARG A 217 8.07 -5.53 16.24
C ARG A 217 8.82 -4.27 15.75
N PHE A 218 8.91 -4.08 14.43
CA PHE A 218 9.56 -2.92 13.82
C PHE A 218 8.93 -1.57 14.22
N PHE A 219 7.67 -1.57 14.65
CA PHE A 219 7.02 -0.36 15.17
C PHE A 219 7.75 0.19 16.41
N PHE A 220 8.23 -0.71 17.27
CA PHE A 220 8.89 -0.37 18.54
C PHE A 220 10.41 -0.36 18.42
N GLN A 221 10.97 -1.24 17.59
CA GLN A 221 12.42 -1.43 17.53
C GLN A 221 12.91 -1.83 16.14
N ALA A 222 13.78 -0.98 15.57
CA ALA A 222 14.62 -1.32 14.43
C ALA A 222 15.91 -2.00 14.92
N ILE A 223 16.22 -3.19 14.42
CA ILE A 223 17.46 -3.92 14.74
C ILE A 223 18.57 -3.61 13.73
N GLN A 224 18.15 -3.34 12.48
CA GLN A 224 18.97 -2.90 11.36
C GLN A 224 18.59 -1.46 11.01
N SER A 225 19.56 -0.69 10.54
CA SER A 225 19.35 0.66 9.99
C SER A 225 20.28 0.83 8.80
N THR A 226 19.68 0.99 7.61
CA THR A 226 20.40 1.15 6.35
C THR A 226 20.10 2.54 5.80
N ASN A 227 21.15 3.32 5.55
CA ASN A 227 21.02 4.69 5.05
C ASN A 227 21.96 4.89 3.85
N ILE A 228 21.50 5.58 2.82
CA ILE A 228 22.34 6.00 1.70
C ILE A 228 22.57 7.49 1.84
N LYS A 229 23.84 7.92 1.87
CA LYS A 229 24.20 9.32 1.65
C LYS A 229 24.47 9.50 0.17
N LEU A 230 23.73 10.41 -0.45
CA LEU A 230 23.85 10.74 -1.86
C LEU A 230 24.44 12.14 -1.99
N GLU A 231 25.35 12.30 -2.94
CA GLU A 231 25.91 13.58 -3.34
C GLU A 231 25.83 13.71 -4.86
N LEU A 232 25.34 14.86 -5.31
CA LEU A 232 25.31 15.23 -6.71
C LEU A 232 26.43 16.23 -6.97
N SER A 233 26.99 16.27 -8.17
CA SER A 233 27.90 17.33 -8.58
C SER A 233 27.88 17.54 -10.09
N SER A 234 28.28 18.73 -10.53
CA SER A 234 28.45 19.08 -11.94
C SER A 234 29.77 19.81 -12.15
N GLN A 235 30.31 19.75 -13.37
CA GLN A 235 31.53 20.48 -13.73
C GLN A 235 31.21 21.77 -14.51
N PRO A 236 31.91 22.89 -14.22
CA PRO A 236 32.90 23.05 -13.15
C PRO A 236 32.23 23.08 -11.77
N ALA A 237 32.91 22.53 -10.76
CA ALA A 237 32.40 22.31 -9.40
C ALA A 237 31.85 23.62 -8.79
N ARG A 238 30.53 23.80 -8.84
CA ARG A 238 29.82 24.89 -8.16
C ARG A 238 28.97 24.32 -7.03
N ASN A 239 28.83 25.09 -5.96
CA ASN A 239 27.87 24.78 -4.89
C ASN A 239 26.46 24.68 -5.49
N ILE A 240 25.77 23.58 -5.17
CA ILE A 240 24.48 23.17 -5.76
C ILE A 240 23.28 23.98 -5.23
N GLN A 241 23.53 24.92 -4.33
CA GLN A 241 22.50 25.84 -3.84
C GLN A 241 22.09 26.87 -4.90
N ASP A 242 22.96 27.12 -5.89
CA ASP A 242 22.69 28.07 -6.96
C ASP A 242 22.17 27.38 -8.22
N THR A 243 21.27 28.06 -8.94
CA THR A 243 20.74 27.58 -10.22
C THR A 243 21.86 27.43 -11.24
N ILE A 244 22.00 26.23 -11.81
CA ILE A 244 23.06 25.93 -12.80
C ILE A 244 22.61 26.43 -14.18
N ASN A 245 23.35 27.36 -14.79
CA ASN A 245 23.08 27.80 -16.15
C ASN A 245 23.71 26.83 -17.17
N ILE A 246 22.91 26.34 -18.12
CA ILE A 246 23.30 25.36 -19.13
C ILE A 246 22.94 25.93 -20.51
N GLY A 247 23.88 25.88 -21.46
CA GLY A 247 23.60 26.25 -22.85
C GLY A 247 22.70 25.22 -23.53
N GLN A 248 21.74 25.67 -24.35
CA GLN A 248 20.72 24.78 -24.95
C GLN A 248 21.33 23.65 -25.80
N SER A 249 22.42 23.91 -26.53
CA SER A 249 23.09 22.89 -27.35
C SER A 249 24.11 22.03 -26.59
N VAL A 250 24.32 22.30 -25.30
CA VAL A 250 25.35 21.62 -24.49
C VAL A 250 24.74 20.45 -23.73
N GLN A 251 25.42 19.30 -23.76
CA GLN A 251 25.07 18.18 -22.90
C GLN A 251 25.51 18.46 -21.47
N PHE A 252 24.60 18.24 -20.52
CA PHE A 252 24.87 18.42 -19.10
C PHE A 252 25.26 17.08 -18.46
N VAL A 253 26.45 17.02 -17.88
CA VAL A 253 26.92 15.85 -17.14
C VAL A 253 26.60 16.04 -15.66
N LEU A 254 25.80 15.14 -15.12
CA LEU A 254 25.52 15.05 -13.69
C LEU A 254 26.27 13.85 -13.10
N TYR A 255 27.21 14.12 -12.22
CA TYR A 255 27.89 13.09 -11.43
C TYR A 255 27.06 12.78 -10.19
N VAL A 256 26.91 11.49 -9.91
CA VAL A 256 26.14 10.98 -8.78
C VAL A 256 27.04 10.03 -8.01
N GLU A 257 27.28 10.34 -6.75
CA GLU A 257 28.09 9.53 -5.86
C GLU A 257 27.31 9.24 -4.59
N GLY A 258 27.60 8.11 -3.95
CA GLY A 258 27.01 7.84 -2.66
C GLY A 258 27.70 6.75 -1.85
N VAL A 259 27.35 6.73 -0.57
CA VAL A 259 27.87 5.79 0.42
C VAL A 259 26.71 5.11 1.13
N VAL A 260 26.73 3.79 1.18
CA VAL A 260 25.83 2.95 1.95
C VAL A 260 26.34 2.87 3.39
N ILE A 261 25.48 3.17 4.36
CA ILE A 261 25.81 3.12 5.77
C ILE A 261 24.86 2.14 6.42
N THR A 262 25.40 1.00 6.85
CA THR A 262 24.61 -0.04 7.53
C THR A 262 25.01 -0.14 8.99
N ASN A 263 24.06 0.15 9.88
CA ASN A 263 24.22 0.03 11.33
C ASN A 263 23.42 -1.17 11.85
N HIS A 264 24.06 -1.97 12.70
CA HIS A 264 23.43 -3.10 13.37
C HIS A 264 23.47 -2.88 14.89
N SER A 265 22.31 -2.92 15.53
CA SER A 265 22.26 -2.86 16.99
C SER A 265 22.82 -4.16 17.59
N LYS A 266 23.90 -4.07 18.37
CA LYS A 266 24.32 -5.16 19.26
C LYS A 266 23.34 -5.15 20.44
N LEU A 267 22.37 -6.07 20.45
CA LEU A 267 21.49 -6.26 21.60
C LEU A 267 22.37 -6.61 22.83
N LYS A 268 22.60 -5.65 23.73
CA LYS A 268 23.14 -5.92 25.06
C LYS A 268 22.00 -6.49 25.90
N LEU A 269 22.00 -7.82 26.04
CA LEU A 269 21.09 -8.54 26.93
C LEU A 269 21.40 -8.13 28.38
N SER A 270 20.65 -7.16 28.94
CA SER A 270 20.80 -6.79 30.34
C SER A 270 20.15 -7.89 31.21
N SER A 271 20.97 -8.61 31.98
CA SER A 271 20.51 -9.62 32.91
C SER A 271 19.86 -8.97 34.12
N THR A 272 18.57 -8.65 34.03
CA THR A 272 17.79 -8.27 35.22
C THR A 272 17.01 -9.49 35.72
N LYS A 273 17.24 -9.83 36.99
CA LYS A 273 16.68 -11.00 37.69
C LYS A 273 15.14 -10.99 37.61
N SER A 274 14.58 -12.12 37.23
CA SER A 274 13.15 -12.34 37.07
C SER A 274 12.44 -12.47 38.42
N THR A 275 11.55 -11.54 38.75
CA THR A 275 10.51 -11.73 39.77
C THR A 275 9.23 -12.22 39.09
N LEU A 276 8.66 -13.32 39.58
CA LEU A 276 7.39 -13.88 39.12
C LEU A 276 6.24 -12.91 39.47
N MET A 277 5.44 -12.48 38.48
CA MET A 277 4.18 -11.78 38.74
C MET A 277 3.00 -12.60 38.21
N SER A 278 1.93 -12.58 39.00
CA SER A 278 0.67 -13.32 38.85
C SER A 278 -0.05 -13.01 37.53
N MET A 279 -0.66 -14.05 36.96
CA MET A 279 -1.32 -14.11 35.65
C MET A 279 -2.74 -13.50 35.60
N SER A 280 -3.05 -12.47 36.37
CA SER A 280 -4.43 -11.96 36.48
C SER A 280 -4.77 -10.71 35.67
N ASP A 281 -3.80 -9.99 35.09
CA ASP A 281 -4.10 -8.70 34.43
C ASP A 281 -3.91 -8.75 32.91
N HIS A 282 -5.03 -8.79 32.17
CA HIS A 282 -5.13 -8.70 30.71
C HIS A 282 -4.80 -7.30 30.13
N ARG A 283 -4.03 -6.46 30.83
CA ARG A 283 -3.51 -5.19 30.29
C ARG A 283 -2.03 -5.33 29.97
N LEU A 284 -1.71 -5.66 28.73
CA LEU A 284 -0.35 -5.49 28.20
C LEU A 284 0.00 -4.00 28.24
N THR A 285 0.69 -3.57 29.30
CA THR A 285 1.35 -2.26 29.33
C THR A 285 2.52 -2.29 28.35
N MET A 286 2.83 -1.16 27.71
CA MET A 286 4.00 -1.01 26.82
C MET A 286 5.30 -1.52 27.47
N GLN A 287 5.41 -1.37 28.79
CA GLN A 287 6.53 -1.89 29.58
C GLN A 287 6.52 -3.42 29.72
N SER A 288 5.36 -4.07 29.84
CA SER A 288 5.25 -5.53 29.83
C SER A 288 5.63 -6.12 28.46
N MET A 289 5.24 -5.45 27.37
CA MET A 289 5.55 -5.86 26.00
C MET A 289 7.06 -5.73 25.70
N MET A 290 7.68 -4.61 26.09
CA MET A 290 9.14 -4.40 26.01
C MET A 290 9.94 -5.45 26.80
N ARG A 291 9.48 -5.84 28.01
CA ARG A 291 10.15 -6.85 28.83
C ARG A 291 10.03 -8.26 28.25
N MET A 292 8.93 -8.59 27.57
CA MET A 292 8.78 -9.89 26.89
C MET A 292 9.67 -10.01 25.66
N ILE A 293 9.82 -8.93 24.88
CA ILE A 293 10.76 -8.87 23.75
C ILE A 293 12.20 -9.13 24.23
N HIS A 294 12.61 -8.56 25.37
CA HIS A 294 13.94 -8.82 25.95
C HIS A 294 14.13 -10.23 26.53
N LYS A 295 13.05 -10.96 26.87
CA LYS A 295 13.13 -12.31 27.45
C LYS A 295 13.19 -13.40 26.39
N ALA A 296 12.67 -13.13 25.19
CA ALA A 296 12.70 -14.02 24.02
C ALA A 296 14.12 -14.26 23.49
N ASP A 297 14.99 -13.25 23.56
CA ASP A 297 16.34 -13.28 23.01
C ASP A 297 17.39 -13.90 23.95
N LYS A 298 17.02 -14.84 24.84
CA LYS A 298 18.00 -15.57 25.67
C LYS A 298 18.59 -16.74 24.87
N PRO A 299 19.86 -16.70 24.44
CA PRO A 299 20.48 -17.86 23.79
C PRO A 299 20.69 -18.97 24.82
N LEU A 300 20.11 -20.15 24.56
CA LEU A 300 20.52 -21.39 25.20
C LEU A 300 21.91 -21.76 24.64
N GLY A 301 22.94 -21.65 25.47
CA GLY A 301 24.26 -22.23 25.20
C GLY A 301 25.09 -21.46 24.17
N GLY A 302 26.38 -21.27 24.48
CA GLY A 302 27.29 -20.47 23.68
C GLY A 302 27.43 -20.98 22.25
N GLN A 303 26.96 -20.18 21.28
CA GLN A 303 27.47 -20.14 19.92
C GLN A 303 27.38 -18.70 19.39
N ASN A 304 28.36 -18.37 18.55
CA ASN A 304 28.67 -17.06 17.97
C ASN A 304 27.46 -16.15 17.72
N ILE A 305 27.55 -14.92 18.23
CA ILE A 305 26.61 -13.81 18.00
C ILE A 305 26.55 -13.56 16.48
N ARG A 306 25.62 -14.21 15.78
CA ARG A 306 25.27 -13.88 14.40
C ARG A 306 24.71 -12.47 14.43
N THR A 307 25.33 -11.56 13.69
CA THR A 307 24.73 -10.25 13.40
C THR A 307 23.40 -10.51 12.70
N ASN A 308 22.28 -10.21 13.35
CA ASN A 308 20.93 -10.38 12.78
C ASN A 308 20.70 -9.31 11.70
N ILE A 309 21.34 -9.50 10.55
CA ILE A 309 21.08 -8.76 9.32
C ILE A 309 19.94 -9.47 8.61
N PHE A 310 18.83 -8.77 8.37
CA PHE A 310 17.67 -9.38 7.74
C PHE A 310 17.80 -9.40 6.21
N ARG A 311 18.41 -8.36 5.64
CA ARG A 311 18.61 -8.16 4.21
C ARG A 311 19.88 -7.36 3.96
N LYS A 312 20.55 -7.62 2.84
CA LYS A 312 21.74 -6.89 2.38
C LYS A 312 21.46 -6.07 1.12
N VAL A 313 22.16 -4.94 1.01
CA VAL A 313 22.19 -4.13 -0.21
C VAL A 313 23.06 -4.86 -1.24
N ASN A 314 22.49 -5.22 -2.38
CA ASN A 314 23.19 -5.89 -3.48
C ASN A 314 23.50 -4.90 -4.61
N LYS A 315 22.50 -4.10 -5.01
CA LYS A 315 22.64 -3.06 -6.03
C LYS A 315 21.88 -1.81 -5.60
N ILE A 316 22.17 -0.70 -6.25
CA ILE A 316 21.43 0.56 -6.09
C ILE A 316 20.90 0.96 -7.46
N LEU A 317 19.60 1.16 -7.53
CA LEU A 317 18.93 1.74 -8.69
C LEU A 317 18.82 3.25 -8.48
N LEU A 318 19.43 4.00 -9.38
CA LEU A 318 19.36 5.45 -9.46
C LEU A 318 18.34 5.81 -10.54
N THR A 319 17.34 6.61 -10.18
CA THR A 319 16.33 7.12 -11.11
C THR A 319 16.43 8.64 -11.16
N LEU A 320 16.83 9.16 -12.32
CA LEU A 320 16.89 10.58 -12.59
C LEU A 320 15.60 11.02 -13.29
N ASN A 321 14.96 12.06 -12.76
CA ASN A 321 13.83 12.74 -13.37
C ASN A 321 14.12 14.24 -13.48
N ALA A 322 14.12 14.79 -14.70
CA ALA A 322 14.19 16.23 -14.93
C ALA A 322 12.85 16.75 -15.46
N VAL A 323 12.18 17.59 -14.66
CA VAL A 323 10.85 18.12 -14.95
C VAL A 323 10.95 19.64 -15.12
N PRO A 324 10.38 20.23 -16.19
CA PRO A 324 10.32 21.68 -16.34
C PRO A 324 9.48 22.34 -15.23
N ILE A 325 9.94 23.47 -14.71
CA ILE A 325 9.24 24.29 -13.72
C ILE A 325 8.44 25.33 -14.48
N ASN A 326 7.11 25.22 -14.45
CA ASN A 326 6.25 26.26 -15.01
C ASN A 326 6.00 27.34 -13.97
N ASN A 327 6.38 28.58 -14.27
CA ASN A 327 5.93 29.72 -13.49
C ASN A 327 4.48 30.04 -13.90
N ALA A 328 3.56 30.06 -12.94
CA ALA A 328 2.13 30.27 -13.16
C ALA A 328 1.74 31.66 -13.74
N ASN A 329 2.72 32.55 -13.97
CA ASN A 329 2.47 33.93 -14.40
C ASN A 329 2.50 34.14 -15.93
N ASP A 330 2.91 33.15 -16.73
CA ASP A 330 3.05 33.27 -18.20
C ASP A 330 1.97 32.46 -18.98
N LEU A 331 0.75 32.38 -18.45
CA LEU A 331 -0.33 31.55 -19.02
C LEU A 331 -1.20 32.21 -20.11
N SER A 332 -0.85 33.37 -20.66
CA SER A 332 -1.72 34.03 -21.66
C SER A 332 -1.36 33.74 -23.12
N HIS A 333 -0.17 33.24 -23.44
CA HIS A 333 0.22 33.04 -24.85
C HIS A 333 1.22 31.89 -25.07
N MET A 334 0.88 30.64 -24.71
CA MET A 334 1.57 29.48 -25.28
C MET A 334 0.58 28.30 -25.37
N THR A 335 0.49 27.68 -26.54
CA THR A 335 -0.14 26.37 -26.74
C THR A 335 0.50 25.34 -25.81
N PRO A 336 -0.21 24.25 -25.42
CA PRO A 336 0.34 23.22 -24.56
C PRO A 336 1.43 22.43 -25.31
N MET A 337 2.63 23.00 -25.39
CA MET A 337 3.81 22.33 -25.90
C MET A 337 4.17 21.25 -24.88
N SER A 338 4.21 20.01 -25.35
CA SER A 338 4.49 18.81 -24.54
C SER A 338 5.64 19.06 -23.56
N GLN A 339 5.33 19.06 -22.26
CA GLN A 339 6.34 19.14 -21.20
C GLN A 339 7.20 17.88 -21.29
N SER A 340 8.32 17.98 -21.97
CA SER A 340 9.25 16.87 -22.18
C SER A 340 10.04 16.63 -20.89
N THR A 341 9.50 15.76 -20.05
CA THR A 341 10.20 15.23 -18.87
C THR A 341 11.29 14.28 -19.33
N ILE A 342 12.50 14.44 -18.80
CA ILE A 342 13.62 13.53 -19.06
C ILE A 342 13.66 12.52 -17.92
N THR A 343 13.68 11.23 -18.24
CA THR A 343 13.81 10.15 -17.25
C THR A 343 14.95 9.22 -17.65
N MET A 344 15.82 8.87 -16.70
CA MET A 344 16.95 7.97 -16.91
C MET A 344 17.14 7.07 -15.70
N HIS A 345 17.66 5.87 -15.93
CA HIS A 345 17.93 4.89 -14.88
C HIS A 345 19.37 4.38 -14.98
N SER A 346 20.01 4.15 -13.84
CA SER A 346 21.31 3.48 -13.75
C SER A 346 21.30 2.50 -12.59
N ILE A 347 21.88 1.33 -12.78
CA ILE A 347 22.05 0.33 -11.71
C ILE A 347 23.54 0.21 -11.43
N VAL A 348 23.90 0.38 -10.17
CA VAL A 348 25.30 0.32 -9.70
C VAL A 348 25.44 -0.72 -8.59
N VAL A 349 26.60 -1.38 -8.55
CA VAL A 349 26.98 -2.30 -7.47
C VAL A 349 27.97 -1.54 -6.57
N PRO A 350 27.64 -1.29 -5.30
CA PRO A 350 28.56 -0.64 -4.37
C PRO A 350 29.81 -1.49 -4.13
N VAL A 351 30.98 -0.87 -4.14
CA VAL A 351 32.27 -1.48 -3.79
C VAL A 351 32.76 -0.82 -2.51
N ASN A 352 32.96 -1.61 -1.45
CA ASN A 352 33.30 -1.09 -0.11
C ASN A 352 32.32 0.00 0.35
N ASP A 353 31.02 -0.27 0.19
CA ASP A 353 29.92 0.63 0.50
C ASP A 353 29.84 1.93 -0.33
N TYR A 354 30.76 2.18 -1.25
CA TYR A 354 30.77 3.35 -2.14
C TYR A 354 30.27 3.01 -3.54
N PHE A 355 29.56 3.94 -4.17
CA PHE A 355 29.15 3.85 -5.58
C PHE A 355 29.21 5.21 -6.27
N HIS A 356 29.41 5.19 -7.58
CA HIS A 356 29.31 6.39 -8.42
C HIS A 356 28.77 6.05 -9.81
N THR A 357 28.16 7.02 -10.47
CA THR A 357 27.75 6.97 -11.88
C THR A 357 27.64 8.39 -12.43
N GLN A 358 27.50 8.52 -13.74
CA GLN A 358 27.18 9.79 -14.40
C GLN A 358 25.91 9.67 -15.25
N PHE A 359 25.15 10.74 -15.32
CA PHE A 359 24.04 10.90 -16.26
C PHE A 359 24.37 12.01 -17.25
N LEU A 360 24.04 11.78 -18.51
CA LEU A 360 24.22 12.74 -19.59
C LEU A 360 22.85 13.25 -20.04
N LEU A 361 22.55 14.51 -19.74
CA LEU A 361 21.26 15.13 -20.01
C LEU A 361 21.34 16.01 -21.26
N SER A 362 20.32 15.93 -22.10
CA SER A 362 20.09 16.86 -23.21
C SER A 362 18.72 17.49 -23.03
N PHE A 363 18.70 18.81 -22.86
CA PHE A 363 17.46 19.52 -22.59
C PHE A 363 16.79 19.94 -23.91
N PRO A 364 15.52 19.57 -24.13
CA PRO A 364 14.83 19.85 -25.39
C PRO A 364 14.46 21.33 -25.54
N ASN A 365 14.12 21.99 -24.43
CA ASN A 365 13.61 23.35 -24.43
C ASN A 365 14.36 24.21 -23.41
N ILE A 366 14.51 25.50 -23.72
CA ILE A 366 14.96 26.54 -22.78
C ILE A 366 13.91 26.63 -21.67
N ASN A 367 14.28 26.21 -20.47
CA ASN A 367 13.41 26.29 -19.31
C ASN A 367 14.25 26.16 -18.03
N LEU A 368 13.62 26.44 -16.89
CA LEU A 368 14.09 26.02 -15.60
C LEU A 368 13.63 24.58 -15.35
N TYR A 369 14.55 23.68 -14.98
CA TYR A 369 14.27 22.28 -14.69
C TYR A 369 14.59 21.97 -13.24
N ASN A 370 13.72 21.18 -12.61
CA ASN A 370 14.03 20.46 -11.38
C ASN A 370 14.54 19.07 -11.76
N ILE A 371 15.81 18.81 -11.50
CA ILE A 371 16.45 17.52 -11.73
C ILE A 371 16.52 16.81 -10.38
N SER A 372 15.82 15.70 -10.25
CA SER A 372 15.79 14.87 -9.04
C SER A 372 16.42 13.52 -9.31
N VAL A 373 17.25 13.05 -8.38
CA VAL A 373 17.82 11.70 -8.38
C VAL A 373 17.29 10.96 -7.17
N GLU A 374 16.47 9.95 -7.43
CA GLU A 374 15.95 9.01 -6.44
C GLU A 374 16.83 7.76 -6.37
N THR A 375 17.08 7.28 -5.15
CA THR A 375 17.82 6.05 -4.91
C THR A 375 16.87 4.96 -4.39
N SER A 376 16.95 3.78 -5.00
CA SER A 376 16.29 2.56 -4.55
C SER A 376 17.33 1.47 -4.29
N ILE A 377 17.15 0.71 -3.22
CA ILE A 377 17.99 -0.44 -2.89
C ILE A 377 17.45 -1.66 -3.64
N ILE A 378 18.32 -2.45 -4.24
CA ILE A 378 18.01 -3.80 -4.73
C ILE A 378 18.71 -4.78 -3.80
N ASP A 379 17.97 -5.74 -3.25
CA ASP A 379 18.52 -6.74 -2.33
C ASP A 379 19.08 -7.97 -3.05
N GLU A 380 19.55 -8.92 -2.26
CA GLU A 380 20.10 -10.21 -2.73
C GLU A 380 19.08 -11.11 -3.44
N ASN A 381 17.78 -10.86 -3.25
CA ASN A 381 16.69 -11.57 -3.92
C ASN A 381 16.16 -10.80 -5.14
N GLU A 382 16.89 -9.77 -5.60
CA GLU A 382 16.50 -8.86 -6.68
C GLU A 382 15.20 -8.09 -6.40
N ALA A 383 14.79 -7.95 -5.14
CA ALA A 383 13.65 -7.13 -4.77
C ALA A 383 14.07 -5.65 -4.68
N GLN A 384 13.26 -4.77 -5.27
CA GLN A 384 13.45 -3.32 -5.23
C GLN A 384 12.78 -2.71 -4.00
N TRP A 385 13.52 -1.85 -3.29
CA TRP A 385 13.12 -1.14 -2.10
C TRP A 385 13.30 0.37 -2.27
N LYS A 386 12.23 1.13 -2.13
CA LYS A 386 12.20 2.59 -2.23
C LYS A 386 12.56 3.23 -0.88
N SER A 387 13.76 2.94 -0.41
CA SER A 387 14.25 3.30 0.93
C SER A 387 15.44 4.26 0.92
N GLY A 388 15.82 4.80 -0.24
CA GLY A 388 16.93 5.74 -0.37
C GLY A 388 16.49 7.22 -0.43
N PRO A 389 17.42 8.18 -0.25
CA PRO A 389 17.14 9.60 -0.40
C PRO A 389 16.76 9.97 -1.85
N ILE A 390 16.08 11.12 -1.94
CA ILE A 390 15.88 11.87 -3.18
C ILE A 390 16.66 13.18 -3.03
N GLN A 391 17.57 13.46 -3.95
CA GLN A 391 18.30 14.72 -4.00
C GLN A 391 17.91 15.49 -5.26
N THR A 392 17.63 16.78 -5.12
CA THR A 392 17.15 17.63 -6.20
C THR A 392 18.08 18.81 -6.41
N ILE A 393 18.33 19.14 -7.67
CA ILE A 393 19.06 20.33 -8.11
C ILE A 393 18.23 21.09 -9.13
N THR A 394 18.44 22.40 -9.23
CA THR A 394 17.74 23.25 -10.20
C THR A 394 18.72 23.71 -11.28
N ALA A 395 18.32 23.54 -12.54
CA ALA A 395 19.11 23.93 -13.70
C ALA A 395 18.31 24.84 -14.61
N LYS A 396 18.89 25.98 -15.00
CA LYS A 396 18.33 26.91 -15.98
C LYS A 396 19.01 26.70 -17.32
N VAL A 397 18.24 26.23 -18.30
CA VAL A 397 18.69 26.14 -19.68
C VAL A 397 18.50 27.51 -20.32
N VAL A 398 19.53 28.01 -21.01
CA VAL A 398 19.59 29.34 -21.62
C VAL A 398 19.98 29.19 -23.09
N GLU A 399 19.57 30.14 -23.93
CA GLU A 399 20.06 30.20 -25.32
C GLU A 399 21.59 30.34 -25.36
N ASP A 400 22.21 29.65 -26.31
CA ASP A 400 23.64 29.82 -26.56
C ASP A 400 23.89 31.20 -27.17
N TYR A 401 24.71 32.02 -26.50
CA TYR A 401 25.13 33.29 -27.08
C TYR A 401 25.95 33.00 -28.35
N LYS A 402 25.42 33.40 -29.51
CA LYS A 402 26.21 33.48 -30.74
C LYS A 402 27.32 34.51 -30.52
N ALA A 403 28.57 34.06 -30.44
CA ALA A 403 29.70 34.94 -30.65
C ALA A 403 29.60 35.48 -32.08
N ILE A 404 29.43 36.80 -32.21
CA ILE A 404 29.45 37.53 -33.49
C ILE A 404 30.90 37.64 -33.95
#